data_AF-A0A951DBF4-F1
#
_entry.id   AF-A0A951DBF4-F1
#
_cell.length_a   1.000
_cell.length_b   1.000
_cell.length_c   1.000
_cell.angle_alpha   90.00
_cell.angle_beta   90.00
_cell.angle_gamma   90.00
#
_symmetry.space_group_name_H-M   'P 1'
#
loop_
_entity.id
_entity.type
_entity.pdbx_description
1 polymer ?
#
loop_
_entity_poly.entity_id
_entity_poly.type
_entity_poly.pdbx_seq_one_letter_code
_entity_poly.pdbx_strand_id
1 'polypeptide(L)'
;MRAGTPASGDPGGIVFPVAADGRRSTSALGRAVVADALGRVDPAGALAAGREANWRTGYLAHFRRLVEAGLPSRDAAVSVARDGLASLHQRMRVLRPDGADAGLDSLLSAAPRHELAAVPVTGTGTAETELAVPYRGERLSGGALLRQLDAWVEAGVIEPSCADAVRAVAAHPGWLALPGRTVVALGAGAEVGPLPVLLTWGARVIGVDLPDPAIWDRVLELARRGAGTLLVPVAGDAGGDLARRAGFDLAG
;
A
#
# COMPACT_ATOMS: atom_id res chain seq x y z
N MET A 1 25.45 -6.22 4.99
CA MET A 1 24.41 -5.31 5.52
C MET A 1 24.25 -5.62 7.00
N ARG A 2 24.69 -4.70 7.86
CA ARG A 2 24.75 -4.90 9.32
C ARG A 2 23.34 -5.18 9.84
N ALA A 3 23.18 -6.30 10.53
CA ALA A 3 22.07 -6.48 11.45
C ALA A 3 22.18 -5.35 12.48
N GLY A 4 21.18 -4.46 12.50
CA GLY A 4 21.10 -3.44 13.53
C GLY A 4 20.98 -4.13 14.88
N THR A 5 21.91 -3.82 15.78
CA THR A 5 21.75 -4.02 17.21
C THR A 5 20.42 -3.39 17.63
N PRO A 6 19.51 -4.09 18.34
CA PRO A 6 18.30 -3.44 18.84
C PRO A 6 18.75 -2.35 19.81
N ALA A 7 18.44 -1.10 19.46
CA ALA A 7 18.53 -0.01 20.41
C ALA A 7 17.63 -0.39 21.59
N SER A 8 18.14 -0.21 22.81
CA SER A 8 17.37 -0.35 24.05
C SER A 8 16.10 0.51 23.97
N GLY A 9 14.94 -0.15 23.86
CA GLY A 9 13.61 0.44 23.67
C GLY A 9 13.03 0.13 22.29
N ASP A 10 12.80 -1.16 21.98
CA ASP A 10 12.17 -1.56 20.71
C ASP A 10 10.68 -1.14 20.77
N PRO A 11 10.24 -0.14 20.01
CA PRO A 11 8.83 0.23 19.98
C PRO A 11 8.07 -0.99 19.43
N GLY A 12 7.00 -1.39 20.13
CA GLY A 12 6.18 -2.51 19.69
C GLY A 12 5.71 -2.33 18.24
N GLY A 13 5.43 -3.42 17.53
CA GLY A 13 5.09 -3.34 16.12
C GLY A 13 4.86 -4.67 15.43
N ILE A 14 4.54 -4.62 14.14
CA ILE A 14 4.42 -5.81 13.30
C ILE A 14 5.83 -6.35 12.99
N VAL A 15 6.06 -7.63 13.33
CA VAL A 15 7.36 -8.28 13.25
C VAL A 15 7.27 -9.65 12.56
N PHE A 16 8.39 -10.07 11.96
CA PHE A 16 8.53 -11.41 11.39
C PHE A 16 8.52 -12.47 12.50
N PRO A 17 7.99 -13.69 12.27
CA PRO A 17 8.02 -14.75 13.26
C PRO A 17 9.46 -15.19 13.56
N VAL A 18 9.64 -15.69 14.78
CA VAL A 18 10.88 -16.37 15.20
C VAL A 18 10.96 -17.72 14.46
N ALA A 19 12.08 -17.96 13.78
CA ALA A 19 12.36 -19.22 13.11
C ALA A 19 12.93 -20.27 14.07
N ALA A 20 13.14 -21.49 13.58
CA ALA A 20 13.62 -22.62 14.38
C ALA A 20 14.99 -22.38 15.05
N ASP A 21 15.80 -21.46 14.51
CA ASP A 21 17.10 -21.06 15.08
C ASP A 21 16.98 -19.98 16.17
N GLY A 22 15.76 -19.66 16.60
CA GLY A 22 15.49 -18.66 17.64
C GLY A 22 15.56 -17.21 17.15
N ARG A 23 15.75 -16.95 15.84
CA ARG A 23 15.86 -15.59 15.28
C ARG A 23 14.71 -15.28 14.34
N ARG A 24 14.30 -14.00 14.30
CA ARG A 24 13.32 -13.53 13.31
C ARG A 24 13.91 -13.60 11.90
N SER A 25 13.17 -14.15 10.94
CA SER A 25 13.71 -14.42 9.59
C SER A 25 12.71 -14.17 8.48
N THR A 26 13.01 -13.16 7.65
CA THR A 26 12.25 -12.87 6.43
C THR A 26 12.36 -13.99 5.40
N SER A 27 13.50 -14.66 5.35
CA SER A 27 13.74 -15.77 4.42
C SER A 27 12.92 -17.00 4.79
N ALA A 28 12.86 -17.35 6.08
CA ALA A 28 12.03 -18.46 6.53
C ALA A 28 10.54 -18.19 6.31
N LEU A 29 10.09 -16.96 6.58
CA LEU A 29 8.71 -16.55 6.31
C LEU A 29 8.40 -16.62 4.82
N GLY A 30 9.18 -15.95 3.97
CA GLY A 30 8.95 -15.91 2.53
C GLY A 30 8.85 -17.31 1.93
N ARG A 31 9.76 -18.21 2.33
CA ARG A 31 9.73 -19.61 1.90
C ARG A 31 8.43 -20.32 2.25
N ALA A 32 7.98 -20.18 3.50
CA ALA A 32 6.77 -20.82 3.98
C ALA A 32 5.51 -20.26 3.32
N VAL A 33 5.43 -18.94 3.15
CA VAL A 33 4.29 -18.26 2.51
C VAL A 33 4.15 -18.66 1.05
N VAL A 34 5.25 -18.70 0.29
CA VAL A 34 5.21 -19.12 -1.11
C VAL A 34 4.82 -20.60 -1.23
N ALA A 35 5.31 -21.45 -0.32
CA ALA A 35 4.91 -22.85 -0.29
C ALA A 35 3.40 -23.01 -0.02
N ASP A 36 2.85 -22.30 0.97
CA ASP A 36 1.42 -22.35 1.29
C ASP A 36 0.57 -21.79 0.15
N ALA A 37 0.99 -20.70 -0.48
CA ALA A 37 0.31 -20.08 -1.63
C ALA A 37 0.19 -21.04 -2.83
N LEU A 38 1.22 -21.85 -3.08
CA LEU A 38 1.21 -22.83 -4.17
C LEU A 38 0.46 -24.12 -3.81
N GLY A 39 0.25 -24.42 -2.52
CA GLY A 39 -0.15 -25.75 -2.05
C GLY A 39 -1.37 -26.37 -2.74
N ARG A 40 -2.40 -25.56 -3.03
CA ARG A 40 -3.63 -26.05 -3.68
C ARG A 40 -3.49 -26.21 -5.20
N VAL A 41 -2.74 -25.33 -5.85
CA VAL A 41 -2.73 -25.16 -7.31
C VAL A 41 -1.52 -25.84 -7.95
N ASP A 42 -0.40 -25.88 -7.24
CA ASP A 42 0.85 -26.50 -7.69
C ASP A 42 1.61 -27.13 -6.50
N PRO A 43 1.20 -28.34 -6.07
CA PRO A 43 1.84 -29.04 -4.95
C PRO A 43 3.34 -29.30 -5.14
N ALA A 44 3.79 -29.50 -6.38
CA ALA A 44 5.21 -29.69 -6.69
C ALA A 44 6.00 -28.39 -6.48
N GLY A 45 5.42 -27.26 -6.91
CA GLY A 45 5.97 -25.92 -6.65
C GLY A 45 6.02 -25.58 -5.18
N ALA A 46 4.96 -25.93 -4.43
CA ALA A 46 4.91 -25.77 -2.99
C ALA A 46 6.05 -26.52 -2.29
N LEU A 47 6.27 -27.79 -2.66
CA LEU A 47 7.36 -28.60 -2.11
C LEU A 47 8.74 -28.04 -2.46
N ALA A 48 8.93 -27.59 -3.72
CA ALA A 48 10.17 -27.00 -4.18
C ALA A 48 10.50 -25.70 -3.42
N ALA A 49 9.51 -24.81 -3.27
CA ALA A 49 9.64 -23.59 -2.48
C ALA A 49 10.00 -23.93 -1.02
N GLY A 50 9.24 -24.83 -0.38
CA GLY A 50 9.46 -25.23 1.01
C GLY A 50 10.86 -25.81 1.29
N ARG A 51 11.51 -26.42 0.29
CA ARG A 51 12.85 -27.02 0.38
C ARG A 51 13.99 -26.10 -0.09
N GLU A 52 13.69 -24.89 -0.54
CA GLU A 52 14.71 -23.93 -0.97
C GLU A 52 15.65 -23.58 0.19
N ALA A 53 16.93 -23.96 0.05
CA ALA A 53 17.95 -23.75 1.05
C ALA A 53 18.56 -22.35 0.96
N ASN A 54 18.67 -21.78 -0.24
CA ASN A 54 19.26 -20.47 -0.48
C ASN A 54 18.20 -19.46 -0.95
N TRP A 55 17.24 -19.19 -0.07
CA TRP A 55 16.11 -18.30 -0.38
C TRP A 55 16.53 -16.92 -0.88
N ARG A 56 17.64 -16.36 -0.35
CA ARG A 56 18.07 -14.98 -0.64
C ARG A 56 18.32 -14.75 -2.12
N THR A 57 18.72 -15.78 -2.86
CA THR A 57 18.93 -15.70 -4.31
C THR A 57 17.95 -16.56 -5.10
N GLY A 58 17.45 -17.66 -4.50
CA GLY A 58 16.54 -18.61 -5.16
C GLY A 58 15.08 -18.17 -5.24
N TYR A 59 14.65 -17.15 -4.48
CA TYR A 59 13.23 -16.78 -4.39
C TYR A 59 12.60 -16.39 -5.75
N LEU A 60 13.38 -15.82 -6.67
CA LEU A 60 12.86 -15.34 -7.96
C LEU A 60 12.20 -16.45 -8.78
N ALA A 61 12.77 -17.66 -8.77
CA ALA A 61 12.19 -18.80 -9.48
C ALA A 61 10.83 -19.20 -8.89
N HIS A 62 10.69 -19.17 -7.57
CA HIS A 62 9.45 -19.50 -6.87
C HIS A 62 8.38 -18.42 -7.04
N PHE A 63 8.78 -17.14 -7.09
CA PHE A 63 7.87 -16.03 -7.40
C PHE A 63 7.36 -16.07 -8.83
N ARG A 64 8.23 -16.39 -9.80
CA ARG A 64 7.80 -16.64 -11.18
C ARG A 64 6.77 -17.77 -11.23
N ARG A 65 7.01 -18.83 -10.46
CA ARG A 65 6.11 -19.99 -10.39
C ARG A 65 4.74 -19.65 -9.78
N LEU A 66 4.66 -18.73 -8.81
CA LEU A 66 3.37 -18.21 -8.31
C LEU A 66 2.53 -17.60 -9.43
N VAL A 67 3.17 -16.82 -10.30
CA VAL A 67 2.49 -16.20 -11.45
C VAL A 67 2.06 -17.29 -12.43
N GLU A 68 2.99 -18.16 -12.85
CA GLU A 68 2.71 -19.24 -13.79
C GLU A 68 1.61 -20.19 -13.30
N ALA A 69 1.56 -20.51 -12.01
CA ALA A 69 0.50 -21.33 -11.41
C ALA A 69 -0.88 -20.64 -11.44
N GLY A 70 -0.92 -19.30 -11.43
CA GLY A 70 -2.16 -18.53 -11.53
C GLY A 70 -2.69 -18.35 -12.95
N LEU A 71 -1.83 -18.43 -13.98
CA LEU A 71 -2.20 -18.17 -15.38
C LEU A 71 -3.32 -19.07 -15.95
N PRO A 72 -3.43 -20.37 -15.61
CA PRO A 72 -4.41 -21.26 -16.24
C PRO A 72 -5.87 -20.89 -15.95
N SER A 73 -6.17 -20.20 -14.84
CA SER A 73 -7.54 -19.78 -14.54
C SER A 73 -7.62 -18.68 -13.47
N ARG A 74 -8.72 -17.92 -13.49
CA ARG A 74 -9.04 -16.95 -12.44
C ARG A 74 -9.05 -17.57 -11.03
N ASP A 75 -9.63 -18.77 -10.90
CA ASP A 75 -9.73 -19.45 -9.61
C ASP A 75 -8.35 -19.87 -9.06
N ALA A 76 -7.44 -20.26 -9.94
CA ALA A 76 -6.05 -20.54 -9.59
C ALA A 76 -5.33 -19.26 -9.10
N ALA A 77 -5.40 -18.16 -9.87
CA ALA A 77 -4.81 -16.88 -9.50
C ALA A 77 -5.33 -16.37 -8.15
N VAL A 78 -6.65 -16.41 -7.94
CA VAL A 78 -7.29 -16.00 -6.68
C VAL A 78 -6.91 -16.93 -5.52
N SER A 79 -6.81 -18.25 -5.77
CA SER A 79 -6.40 -19.21 -4.74
C SER A 79 -4.98 -18.95 -4.26
N VAL A 80 -4.03 -18.76 -5.19
CA VAL A 80 -2.63 -18.47 -4.86
C VAL A 80 -2.53 -17.20 -4.03
N ALA A 81 -3.20 -16.12 -4.44
CA ALA A 81 -3.21 -14.86 -3.71
C ALA A 81 -3.84 -14.98 -2.31
N ARG A 82 -4.99 -15.67 -2.21
CA ARG A 82 -5.72 -15.85 -0.95
C ARG A 82 -4.93 -16.70 0.04
N ASP A 83 -4.40 -17.83 -0.40
CA ASP A 83 -3.67 -18.76 0.47
C ASP A 83 -2.34 -18.14 0.93
N GLY A 84 -1.65 -17.39 0.05
CA GLY A 84 -0.46 -16.63 0.43
C GLY A 84 -0.74 -15.53 1.46
N LEU A 85 -1.81 -14.76 1.26
CA LEU A 85 -2.22 -13.72 2.22
C LEU A 85 -2.66 -14.34 3.56
N ALA A 86 -3.40 -15.45 3.53
CA ALA A 86 -3.78 -16.16 4.75
C ALA A 86 -2.55 -16.67 5.52
N SER A 87 -1.56 -17.23 4.82
CA SER A 87 -0.29 -17.67 5.41
C SER A 87 0.47 -16.50 6.06
N LEU A 88 0.54 -15.34 5.38
CA LEU A 88 1.12 -14.13 5.97
C LEU A 88 0.39 -13.73 7.26
N HIS A 89 -0.95 -13.63 7.23
CA HIS A 89 -1.74 -13.26 8.40
C HIS A 89 -1.54 -14.22 9.58
N GLN A 90 -1.47 -15.53 9.32
CA GLN A 90 -1.29 -16.54 10.37
C GLN A 90 0.12 -16.54 10.98
N ARG A 91 1.13 -16.16 10.20
CA ARG A 91 2.55 -16.27 10.59
C ARG A 91 3.13 -14.98 11.12
N MET A 92 2.69 -13.83 10.62
CA MET A 92 3.14 -12.52 11.11
C MET A 92 2.76 -12.36 12.59
N ARG A 93 3.59 -11.57 13.28
CA ARG A 93 3.50 -11.36 14.72
C ARG A 93 3.45 -9.88 15.04
N VAL A 94 3.01 -9.59 16.24
CA VAL A 94 2.97 -8.25 16.82
C VAL A 94 3.76 -8.31 18.11
N LEU A 95 4.87 -7.58 18.15
CA LEU A 95 5.61 -7.36 19.37
C LEU A 95 4.90 -6.24 20.13
N ARG A 96 4.43 -6.53 21.33
CA ARG A 96 3.80 -5.53 22.20
C ARG A 96 4.87 -4.73 22.94
N PRO A 97 4.54 -3.52 23.44
CA PRO A 97 5.50 -2.70 24.21
C PRO A 97 6.04 -3.39 25.48
N ASP A 98 5.32 -4.37 26.02
CA ASP A 98 5.75 -5.20 27.16
C ASP A 98 6.69 -6.36 26.73
N GLY A 99 7.02 -6.46 25.44
CA GLY A 99 7.85 -7.51 24.87
C GLY A 99 7.08 -8.80 24.52
N ALA A 100 5.77 -8.88 24.75
CA ALA A 100 4.99 -10.06 24.42
C ALA A 100 4.80 -10.20 22.91
N ASP A 101 4.97 -11.42 22.39
CA ASP A 101 4.78 -11.77 20.98
C ASP A 101 3.36 -12.35 20.79
N ALA A 102 2.53 -11.67 19.98
CA ALA A 102 1.16 -12.07 19.70
C ALA A 102 0.93 -12.30 18.19
N GLY A 103 -0.09 -13.08 17.83
CA GLY A 103 -0.52 -13.22 16.44
C GLY A 103 -1.00 -11.89 15.85
N LEU A 104 -0.83 -11.70 14.53
CA LEU A 104 -1.29 -10.48 13.84
C LEU A 104 -2.81 -10.28 13.95
N ASP A 105 -3.56 -11.37 14.01
CA ASP A 105 -5.00 -11.39 14.25
C ASP A 105 -5.41 -10.69 15.56
N SER A 106 -4.53 -10.63 16.55
CA SER A 106 -4.80 -9.94 17.81
C SER A 106 -5.05 -8.43 17.64
N LEU A 107 -4.58 -7.80 16.55
CA LEU A 107 -4.89 -6.39 16.25
C LEU A 107 -6.36 -6.17 15.87
N LEU A 108 -7.04 -7.19 15.32
CA LEU A 108 -8.43 -7.07 14.88
C LEU A 108 -9.42 -6.98 16.04
N SER A 109 -9.02 -7.47 17.22
CA SER A 109 -9.84 -7.47 18.45
C SER A 109 -9.24 -6.62 19.57
N ALA A 110 -8.08 -5.99 19.35
CA ALA A 110 -7.45 -5.16 20.35
C ALA A 110 -8.28 -3.90 20.62
N ALA A 111 -8.33 -3.48 21.89
CA ALA A 111 -8.89 -2.18 22.23
C ALA A 111 -8.06 -1.07 21.57
N PRO A 112 -8.70 -0.02 21.02
CA PRO A 112 -7.97 1.11 20.47
C PRO A 112 -7.13 1.76 21.58
N ARG A 113 -5.86 2.03 21.28
CA ARG A 113 -4.93 2.65 22.24
C ARG A 113 -4.93 4.18 22.16
N HIS A 114 -5.38 4.72 21.04
CA HIS A 114 -5.34 6.14 20.75
C HIS A 114 -6.66 6.58 20.13
N GLU A 115 -7.14 7.75 20.55
CA GLU A 115 -8.18 8.49 19.85
C GLU A 115 -7.52 9.54 18.97
N LEU A 116 -7.87 9.52 17.69
CA LEU A 116 -7.35 10.47 16.71
C LEU A 116 -8.45 11.47 16.36
N ALA A 117 -8.09 12.76 16.38
CA ALA A 117 -8.90 13.79 15.76
C ALA A 117 -8.48 13.96 14.29
N ALA A 118 -9.42 14.39 13.45
CA ALA A 118 -9.16 14.69 12.04
C ALA A 118 -9.26 16.20 11.82
N VAL A 119 -8.13 16.86 11.57
CA VAL A 119 -8.08 18.30 11.26
C VAL A 119 -8.20 18.48 9.74
N PRO A 120 -9.24 19.18 9.24
CA PRO A 120 -9.37 19.43 7.81
C PRO A 120 -8.43 20.54 7.34
N VAL A 121 -7.76 20.28 6.22
CA VAL A 121 -6.97 21.24 5.45
C VAL A 121 -7.53 21.28 4.03
N THR A 122 -8.29 22.33 3.74
CA THR A 122 -8.89 22.55 2.43
C THR A 122 -7.93 23.36 1.56
N GLY A 123 -7.63 22.84 0.38
CA GLY A 123 -6.81 23.54 -0.60
C GLY A 123 -7.54 24.70 -1.27
N THR A 124 -6.78 25.62 -1.85
CA THR A 124 -7.30 26.80 -2.55
C THR A 124 -7.10 26.74 -4.06
N GLY A 125 -6.55 25.64 -4.57
CA GLY A 125 -6.36 25.39 -6.00
C GLY A 125 -7.67 25.15 -6.74
N THR A 126 -7.60 25.18 -8.07
CA THR A 126 -8.73 24.84 -8.95
C THR A 126 -8.69 23.36 -9.29
N ALA A 127 -9.84 22.68 -9.15
CA ALA A 127 -9.93 21.26 -9.45
C ALA A 127 -9.73 21.00 -10.95
N GLU A 128 -8.98 19.97 -11.29
CA GLU A 128 -8.90 19.50 -12.68
C GLU A 128 -10.28 18.98 -13.12
N THR A 129 -10.70 19.40 -14.31
CA THR A 129 -12.02 19.06 -14.90
C THR A 129 -11.91 18.14 -16.11
N GLU A 130 -10.71 17.64 -16.39
CA GLU A 130 -10.41 16.69 -17.46
C GLU A 130 -9.35 15.70 -16.96
N LEU A 131 -9.49 14.43 -17.33
CA LEU A 131 -8.44 13.43 -17.04
C LEU A 131 -7.20 13.72 -17.91
N ALA A 132 -6.08 13.97 -17.24
CA ALA A 132 -4.79 14.14 -17.88
C ALA A 132 -3.76 13.14 -17.32
N VAL A 133 -3.07 12.43 -18.20
CA VAL A 133 -2.04 11.45 -17.82
C VAL A 133 -0.65 11.99 -18.23
N PRO A 134 0.28 12.17 -17.28
CA PRO A 134 1.65 12.55 -17.62
C PRO A 134 2.36 11.37 -18.29
N TYR A 135 2.90 11.59 -19.49
CA TYR A 135 3.63 10.59 -20.24
C TYR A 135 4.77 11.23 -21.04
N ARG A 136 6.01 10.80 -20.78
CA ARG A 136 7.23 11.26 -21.49
C ARG A 136 7.37 12.79 -21.58
N GLY A 137 7.03 13.50 -20.51
CA GLY A 137 7.12 14.97 -20.45
C GLY A 137 5.91 15.70 -21.01
N GLU A 138 4.95 14.99 -21.61
CA GLU A 138 3.68 15.53 -22.07
C GLU A 138 2.55 15.24 -21.07
N ARG A 139 1.45 16.00 -21.18
CA ARG A 139 0.20 15.70 -20.48
C ARG A 139 -0.83 15.29 -21.53
N LEU A 140 -1.13 14.00 -21.57
CA LEU A 140 -2.10 13.43 -22.50
C LEU A 140 -3.51 13.60 -21.96
N SER A 141 -4.37 14.29 -22.70
CA SER A 141 -5.80 14.41 -22.42
C SER A 141 -6.61 14.31 -23.73
N GLY A 142 -7.94 14.30 -23.62
CA GLY A 142 -8.88 14.19 -24.73
C GLY A 142 -8.45 13.15 -25.79
N GLY A 143 -8.49 13.54 -27.06
CA GLY A 143 -8.15 12.65 -28.17
C GLY A 143 -6.69 12.16 -28.18
N ALA A 144 -5.75 12.90 -27.59
CA ALA A 144 -4.35 12.46 -27.50
C ALA A 144 -4.21 11.27 -26.54
N LEU A 145 -4.90 11.33 -25.40
CA LEU A 145 -4.98 10.20 -24.47
C LEU A 145 -5.63 8.98 -25.13
N LEU A 146 -6.76 9.16 -25.83
CA LEU A 146 -7.46 8.05 -26.49
C LEU A 146 -6.58 7.32 -27.52
N ARG A 147 -5.89 8.06 -28.39
CA ARG A 147 -4.95 7.46 -29.36
C ARG A 147 -3.79 6.74 -28.68
N GLN A 148 -3.30 7.26 -27.57
CA GLN A 148 -2.23 6.60 -26.83
C GLN A 148 -2.71 5.28 -26.19
N LEU A 149 -3.95 5.24 -25.69
CA LEU A 149 -4.56 4.01 -25.19
C LEU A 149 -4.70 2.97 -26.31
N ASP A 150 -5.14 3.37 -27.50
CA ASP A 150 -5.23 2.48 -28.67
C ASP A 150 -3.85 1.89 -29.00
N ALA A 151 -2.83 2.75 -29.10
CA ALA A 151 -1.46 2.33 -29.39
C ALA A 151 -0.89 1.37 -28.33
N TRP A 152 -1.19 1.59 -27.04
CA TRP A 152 -0.75 0.68 -25.98
C TRP A 152 -1.47 -0.66 -26.01
N VAL A 153 -2.76 -0.70 -26.38
CA VAL A 153 -3.49 -1.96 -26.55
C VAL A 153 -2.93 -2.74 -27.75
N GLU A 154 -2.74 -2.08 -28.90
CA GLU A 154 -2.17 -2.71 -30.10
C GLU A 154 -0.76 -3.26 -29.87
N ALA A 155 0.07 -2.54 -29.09
CA ALA A 155 1.41 -2.97 -28.72
C ALA A 155 1.44 -4.01 -27.58
N GLY A 156 0.30 -4.37 -26.98
CA GLY A 156 0.22 -5.29 -25.85
C GLY A 156 0.82 -4.76 -24.55
N VAL A 157 0.93 -3.43 -24.40
CA VAL A 157 1.44 -2.76 -23.20
C VAL A 157 0.40 -2.76 -22.08
N ILE A 158 -0.87 -2.61 -22.43
CA ILE A 158 -2.01 -2.71 -21.51
C ILE A 158 -3.10 -3.61 -22.10
N GLU A 159 -3.91 -4.20 -21.22
CA GLU A 159 -5.10 -4.94 -21.63
C GLU A 159 -6.21 -4.00 -22.15
N PRO A 160 -7.08 -4.47 -23.06
CA PRO A 160 -8.24 -3.70 -23.52
C PRO A 160 -9.13 -3.19 -22.37
N SER A 161 -9.32 -4.02 -21.33
CA SER A 161 -10.08 -3.68 -20.13
C SER A 161 -9.51 -2.47 -19.36
N CYS A 162 -8.18 -2.33 -19.33
CA CYS A 162 -7.49 -1.20 -18.73
C CYS A 162 -7.77 0.08 -19.54
N ALA A 163 -7.64 0.01 -20.87
CA ALA A 163 -7.95 1.14 -21.74
C ALA A 163 -9.42 1.57 -21.58
N ASP A 164 -10.36 0.64 -21.56
CA ASP A 164 -11.78 0.93 -21.39
C ASP A 164 -12.10 1.60 -20.05
N ALA A 165 -11.44 1.18 -18.96
CA ALA A 165 -11.57 1.84 -17.66
C ALA A 165 -11.08 3.30 -17.70
N VAL A 166 -9.93 3.56 -18.34
CA VAL A 166 -9.42 4.93 -18.50
C VAL A 166 -10.33 5.78 -19.39
N ARG A 167 -10.85 5.22 -20.49
CA ARG A 167 -11.83 5.89 -21.36
C ARG A 167 -13.11 6.25 -20.60
N ALA A 168 -13.60 5.34 -19.75
CA ALA A 168 -14.78 5.59 -18.94
C ALA A 168 -14.59 6.77 -17.99
N VAL A 169 -13.44 6.88 -17.32
CA VAL A 169 -13.13 8.04 -16.47
C VAL A 169 -12.97 9.32 -17.28
N ALA A 170 -12.28 9.26 -18.43
CA ALA A 170 -12.10 10.42 -19.32
C ALA A 170 -13.43 10.98 -19.83
N ALA A 171 -14.41 10.11 -20.09
CA ALA A 171 -15.77 10.49 -20.51
C ALA A 171 -16.63 11.05 -19.36
N HIS A 172 -16.23 10.86 -18.10
CA HIS A 172 -16.98 11.29 -16.91
C HIS A 172 -16.07 12.05 -15.93
N PRO A 173 -15.59 13.27 -16.29
CA PRO A 173 -14.67 14.03 -15.44
C PRO A 173 -15.21 14.36 -14.05
N GLY A 174 -16.54 14.38 -13.87
CA GLY A 174 -17.17 14.50 -12.54
C GLY A 174 -16.83 13.37 -11.56
N TRP A 175 -16.26 12.25 -12.03
CA TRP A 175 -15.79 11.16 -11.18
C TRP A 175 -14.44 11.44 -10.52
N LEU A 176 -13.62 12.36 -11.06
CA LEU A 176 -12.28 12.65 -10.57
C LEU A 176 -12.28 13.09 -9.09
N ALA A 177 -13.23 13.94 -8.72
CA ALA A 177 -13.37 14.43 -7.35
C ALA A 177 -13.92 13.37 -6.37
N LEU A 178 -14.32 12.19 -6.86
CA LEU A 178 -14.89 11.09 -6.09
C LEU A 178 -16.05 11.53 -5.17
N PRO A 179 -17.13 12.13 -5.73
CA PRO A 179 -18.18 12.74 -4.92
C PRO A 179 -18.81 11.74 -3.93
N GLY A 180 -18.97 12.18 -2.68
CA GLY A 180 -19.52 11.36 -1.60
C GLY A 180 -18.58 10.28 -1.07
N ARG A 181 -17.31 10.24 -1.51
CA ARG A 181 -16.30 9.29 -1.03
C ARG A 181 -15.18 10.02 -0.29
N THR A 182 -14.57 9.31 0.65
CA THR A 182 -13.31 9.71 1.29
C THR A 182 -12.30 8.61 1.02
N VAL A 183 -11.15 8.97 0.46
CA VAL A 183 -10.05 8.02 0.23
C VAL A 183 -9.13 8.03 1.44
N VAL A 184 -8.65 6.86 1.89
CA VAL A 184 -7.60 6.78 2.91
C VAL A 184 -6.28 6.47 2.20
N ALA A 185 -5.31 7.37 2.30
CA ALA A 185 -3.97 7.20 1.75
C ALA A 185 -3.00 6.82 2.88
N LEU A 186 -2.65 5.53 2.95
CA LEU A 186 -1.60 5.03 3.84
C LEU A 186 -0.24 5.31 3.20
N GLY A 187 0.62 6.05 3.90
CA GLY A 187 1.84 6.63 3.33
C GLY A 187 1.54 7.93 2.56
N ALA A 188 0.92 8.89 3.22
CA ALA A 188 0.52 10.18 2.62
C ALA A 188 1.69 10.95 1.98
N GLY A 189 2.90 10.82 2.53
CA GLY A 189 4.13 11.45 2.06
C GLY A 189 4.99 10.55 1.17
N ALA A 190 4.49 9.40 0.73
CA ALA A 190 5.22 8.52 -0.18
C ALA A 190 5.55 9.20 -1.52
N GLU A 191 6.73 8.94 -2.07
CA GLU A 191 7.18 9.52 -3.35
C GLU A 191 6.23 9.19 -4.51
N VAL A 192 5.70 7.96 -4.52
CA VAL A 192 4.73 7.47 -5.49
C VAL A 192 3.45 7.12 -4.76
N GLY A 193 2.70 8.15 -4.38
CA GLY A 193 1.41 8.04 -3.70
C GLY A 193 0.27 8.62 -4.54
N PRO A 194 -0.98 8.20 -4.29
CA PRO A 194 -2.15 8.77 -4.97
C PRO A 194 -2.53 10.16 -4.44
N LEU A 195 -1.95 10.60 -3.32
CA LEU A 195 -2.37 11.82 -2.64
C LEU A 195 -2.26 13.08 -3.52
N PRO A 196 -1.15 13.35 -4.25
CA PRO A 196 -1.05 14.54 -5.09
C PRO A 196 -2.16 14.62 -6.14
N VAL A 197 -2.41 13.53 -6.87
CA VAL A 197 -3.43 13.51 -7.92
C VAL A 197 -4.85 13.60 -7.37
N LEU A 198 -5.14 12.95 -6.24
CA LEU A 198 -6.44 13.04 -5.60
C LEU A 198 -6.75 14.48 -5.14
N LEU A 199 -5.74 15.18 -4.61
CA LEU A 199 -5.90 16.57 -4.18
C LEU A 199 -6.04 17.53 -5.37
N THR A 200 -5.38 17.29 -6.51
CA THR A 200 -5.58 18.11 -7.72
C THR A 200 -6.98 17.91 -8.33
N TRP A 201 -7.55 16.71 -8.19
CA TRP A 201 -8.91 16.41 -8.62
C TRP A 201 -10.01 16.96 -7.70
N GLY A 202 -9.67 17.50 -6.53
CA GLY A 202 -10.64 18.00 -5.58
C GLY A 202 -11.20 16.95 -4.62
N ALA A 203 -10.58 15.77 -4.53
CA ALA A 203 -11.07 14.70 -3.66
C ALA A 203 -10.86 15.00 -2.17
N ARG A 204 -11.66 14.32 -1.34
CA ARG A 204 -11.48 14.28 0.12
C ARG A 204 -10.62 13.07 0.50
N VAL A 205 -9.51 13.30 1.20
CA VAL A 205 -8.53 12.27 1.53
C VAL A 205 -8.19 12.31 3.02
N ILE A 206 -8.17 11.15 3.71
CA ILE A 206 -7.49 10.99 5.00
C ILE A 206 -6.06 10.56 4.69
N GLY A 207 -5.08 11.40 4.99
CA GLY A 207 -3.67 11.03 4.87
C GLY A 207 -3.22 10.37 6.15
N VAL A 208 -2.63 9.19 6.09
CA VAL A 208 -1.99 8.55 7.24
C VAL A 208 -0.52 8.38 6.92
N ASP A 209 0.34 8.85 7.81
CA ASP A 209 1.79 8.67 7.72
C ASP A 209 2.40 8.75 9.12
N LEU A 210 3.68 8.42 9.24
CA LEU A 210 4.43 8.49 10.48
C LEU A 210 4.39 9.91 11.08
N PRO A 211 4.49 10.04 12.42
CA PRO A 211 4.52 11.34 13.10
C PRO A 211 5.89 12.04 12.92
N ASP A 212 6.25 12.36 11.68
CA ASP A 212 7.47 13.06 11.29
C ASP A 212 7.12 14.44 10.71
N PRO A 213 7.49 15.56 11.36
CA PRO A 213 7.18 16.90 10.90
C PRO A 213 7.64 17.19 9.46
N ALA A 214 8.79 16.64 9.03
CA ALA A 214 9.31 16.90 7.69
C ALA A 214 8.43 16.26 6.61
N ILE A 215 7.83 15.10 6.90
CA ILE A 215 6.82 14.48 6.03
C ILE A 215 5.59 15.37 5.97
N TRP A 216 5.09 15.78 7.13
CA TRP A 216 3.85 16.54 7.23
C TRP A 216 3.94 17.95 6.68
N ASP A 217 5.08 18.63 6.76
CA ASP A 217 5.28 19.93 6.11
C ASP A 217 5.03 19.85 4.60
N ARG A 218 5.61 18.84 3.93
CA ARG A 218 5.43 18.61 2.49
C ARG A 218 3.99 18.24 2.15
N VAL A 219 3.39 17.35 2.94
CA VAL A 219 2.01 16.90 2.74
C VAL A 219 1.01 18.05 2.92
N LEU A 220 1.22 18.90 3.93
CA LEU A 220 0.37 20.06 4.18
C LEU A 220 0.55 21.14 3.11
N GLU A 221 1.77 21.36 2.61
CA GLU A 221 2.03 22.26 1.48
C GLU A 221 1.28 21.79 0.23
N LEU A 222 1.35 20.49 -0.08
CA LEU A 222 0.60 19.87 -1.18
C LEU A 222 -0.91 20.04 -1.00
N ALA A 223 -1.44 19.77 0.20
CA ALA A 223 -2.86 19.92 0.51
C ALA A 223 -3.36 21.35 0.31
N ARG A 224 -2.60 22.36 0.76
CA ARG A 224 -2.98 23.77 0.61
C ARG A 224 -2.99 24.21 -0.86
N ARG A 225 -2.08 23.69 -1.69
CA ARG A 225 -2.00 24.01 -3.13
C ARG A 225 -3.02 23.26 -3.99
N GLY A 226 -3.47 22.09 -3.54
CA GLY A 226 -4.48 21.30 -4.24
C GLY A 226 -5.87 21.96 -4.23
N ALA A 227 -6.83 21.30 -4.86
CA ALA A 227 -8.24 21.68 -4.86
C ALA A 227 -9.08 20.87 -3.85
N GLY A 228 -8.51 19.78 -3.32
CA GLY A 228 -9.17 18.83 -2.43
C GLY A 228 -9.13 19.23 -0.96
N THR A 229 -9.58 18.30 -0.12
CA THR A 229 -9.49 18.43 1.34
C THR A 229 -8.71 17.26 1.91
N LEU A 230 -7.60 17.55 2.60
CA LEU A 230 -6.87 16.57 3.39
C LEU A 230 -7.41 16.58 4.83
N LEU A 231 -7.74 15.40 5.35
CA LEU A 231 -7.98 15.17 6.76
C LEU A 231 -6.70 14.64 7.39
N VAL A 232 -6.17 15.43 8.32
CA VAL A 232 -4.90 15.16 8.98
C VAL A 232 -5.19 14.51 10.33
N PRO A 233 -4.78 13.25 10.56
CA PRO A 233 -4.90 12.61 11.86
C PRO A 233 -3.93 13.27 12.83
N VAL A 234 -4.44 13.66 14.00
CA VAL A 234 -3.64 14.21 15.10
C VAL A 234 -3.98 13.48 16.39
N ALA A 235 -2.94 13.17 17.17
CA ALA A 235 -3.09 12.66 18.53
C ALA A 235 -3.05 13.83 19.53
N GLY A 236 -4.00 13.90 20.46
CA GLY A 236 -3.98 14.84 21.59
C GLY A 236 -4.53 16.26 21.34
N ASP A 237 -4.39 17.12 22.36
CA ASP A 237 -5.13 18.39 22.55
C ASP A 237 -4.90 19.47 21.50
N ALA A 238 -5.96 20.23 21.19
CA ALA A 238 -5.97 21.32 20.24
C ALA A 238 -5.05 22.50 20.62
N GLY A 239 -3.85 22.55 20.04
CA GLY A 239 -2.95 23.71 20.06
C GLY A 239 -1.62 23.43 19.36
N GLY A 240 -0.95 24.49 18.89
CA GLY A 240 0.38 24.38 18.27
C GLY A 240 0.41 24.05 16.78
N ASP A 241 1.62 23.91 16.25
CA ASP A 241 1.88 23.63 14.83
C ASP A 241 1.35 22.26 14.41
N LEU A 242 0.55 22.24 13.33
CA LEU A 242 -0.11 21.04 12.83
C LEU A 242 0.91 19.99 12.37
N ALA A 243 2.00 20.40 11.72
CA ALA A 243 3.00 19.45 11.21
C ALA A 243 3.64 18.62 12.33
N ARG A 244 3.81 19.21 13.51
CA ARG A 244 4.41 18.53 14.69
C ARG A 244 3.47 17.56 15.40
N ARG A 245 2.17 17.68 15.15
CA ARG A 245 1.13 16.86 15.81
C ARG A 245 0.45 15.90 14.85
N ALA A 246 0.73 16.03 13.57
CA ALA A 246 0.18 15.20 12.53
C ALA A 246 0.89 13.85 12.47
N GLY A 247 0.13 12.85 12.03
CA GLY A 247 0.64 11.50 11.83
C GLY A 247 0.44 10.58 13.00
N PHE A 248 0.53 9.30 12.68
CA PHE A 248 0.27 8.21 13.60
C PHE A 248 0.88 6.93 13.05
N ASP A 249 1.62 6.19 13.89
CA ASP A 249 2.08 4.85 13.55
C ASP A 249 0.96 3.83 13.81
N LEU A 250 0.45 3.21 12.74
CA LEU A 250 -0.60 2.19 12.83
C LEU A 250 -0.09 0.84 13.36
N ALA A 251 1.22 0.58 13.29
CA ALA A 251 1.80 -0.70 13.68
C ALA A 251 2.14 -0.77 15.16
N GLY A 252 2.43 0.37 15.81
CA GLY A 252 2.70 0.47 17.24
C GLY A 252 3.52 1.68 17.62
#